data_AF-A0A7W3X1L9-F1
#
_entry.id   AF-A0A7W3X1L9-F1
#
_cell.length_a   1.000
_cell.length_b   1.000
_cell.length_c   1.000
_cell.angle_alpha   90.00
_cell.angle_beta   90.00
_cell.angle_gamma   90.00
#
_symmetry.space_group_name_H-M   'P 1'
#
loop_
_entity.id
_entity.type
_entity.pdbx_description
1 polymer ?
#
loop_
_entity_poly.entity_id
_entity_poly.type
_entity_poly.pdbx_seq_one_letter_code
_entity_poly.pdbx_strand_id
1 'polypeptide(L)'
;VRQLFDDVHETEHGTPPVPRPFADPGTTAEAAEEALYAAVASAATRRPVLVAVDDLQHADAPSLRWLGYLIRRADDLPLTVLVTLGPGEVAHEDELAALLRLLPRQQDLLPLDEDTVHRLVLGALGERADRAVSAACRTATAGNPLLLQALLRTLATTPARPGEESWEEAVTGTVHEIRPAVRALLGDLGAEVEATATALAVLGGAQSAELVAQTAGLSAPAAQDTVHRLTRVGLVVGTDTGLVRTACPLLEAAEAACVAPSRRRELHGRAADLLREWAAPCEQIAAHLLRCDPGRPWADAVLRDAAALAAER
;
A
#
# COMPACT_ATOMS: atom_id res chain seq x y z
N VAL A 1 12.06 -9.60 7.32
CA VAL A 1 11.80 -10.59 6.25
C VAL A 1 12.84 -11.68 6.39
N ARG A 2 12.48 -12.96 6.30
CA ARG A 2 13.46 -14.05 6.38
C ARG A 2 13.98 -14.31 4.97
N GLN A 3 15.28 -14.15 4.75
CA GLN A 3 15.92 -14.38 3.47
C GLN A 3 16.31 -15.85 3.29
N LEU A 4 16.65 -16.20 2.06
CA LEU A 4 17.06 -17.55 1.70
C LEU A 4 18.45 -17.89 2.28
N PHE A 5 19.30 -16.88 2.50
CA PHE A 5 20.70 -17.04 2.89
C PHE A 5 21.10 -16.30 4.19
N ASP A 6 20.15 -15.86 5.03
CA ASP A 6 20.41 -15.14 6.29
C ASP A 6 21.58 -15.78 7.10
N ASP A 7 21.54 -17.10 7.31
CA ASP A 7 22.51 -17.83 8.16
C ASP A 7 23.93 -17.95 7.56
N VAL A 8 24.10 -17.79 6.24
CA VAL A 8 25.42 -17.82 5.57
C VAL A 8 26.16 -16.50 5.78
N HIS A 9 25.40 -15.42 5.95
CA HIS A 9 25.91 -14.06 6.08
C HIS A 9 25.91 -13.54 7.53
N GLU A 10 25.17 -14.16 8.46
CA GLU A 10 25.12 -13.81 9.90
C GLU A 10 26.36 -14.24 10.74
N THR A 11 27.51 -14.51 10.14
CA THR A 11 28.72 -14.87 10.92
C THR A 11 29.38 -13.71 11.67
N GLU A 12 28.79 -12.50 11.65
CA GLU A 12 29.17 -11.41 12.55
C GLU A 12 28.06 -11.15 13.59
N HIS A 13 28.26 -11.71 14.80
CA HIS A 13 27.62 -11.38 16.10
C HIS A 13 26.51 -12.32 16.62
N GLY A 14 26.96 -13.38 17.31
CA GLY A 14 26.50 -13.67 18.68
C GLY A 14 25.14 -14.36 18.91
N THR A 15 24.34 -14.64 17.89
CA THR A 15 23.06 -15.37 18.06
C THR A 15 23.22 -16.84 17.61
N PRO A 16 22.73 -17.84 18.38
CA PRO A 16 22.91 -19.25 18.00
C PRO A 16 22.08 -19.59 16.75
N PRO A 17 22.64 -20.31 15.77
CA PRO A 17 21.94 -20.65 14.53
C PRO A 17 20.80 -21.63 14.80
N VAL A 18 19.65 -21.40 14.19
CA VAL A 18 18.52 -22.35 14.17
C VAL A 18 18.78 -23.34 13.03
N PRO A 19 18.85 -24.67 13.26
CA PRO A 19 19.24 -25.61 12.22
C PRO A 19 18.17 -25.74 11.12
N ARG A 20 18.63 -25.72 9.85
CA ARG A 20 17.86 -26.03 8.63
C ARG A 20 18.68 -26.90 7.66
N PRO A 21 18.04 -27.60 6.71
CA PRO A 21 18.62 -28.78 6.07
C PRO A 21 19.70 -28.54 4.99
N PHE A 22 20.18 -27.30 4.80
CA PHE A 22 21.03 -26.95 3.66
C PHE A 22 22.30 -26.16 3.99
N ALA A 23 22.58 -25.85 5.25
CA ALA A 23 23.78 -25.10 5.62
C ALA A 23 24.49 -25.76 6.80
N ASP A 24 25.61 -26.42 6.53
CA ASP A 24 26.60 -26.74 7.55
C ASP A 24 27.39 -25.45 7.90
N PRO A 25 27.74 -25.23 9.18
CA PRO A 25 28.60 -24.11 9.57
C PRO A 25 29.94 -24.17 8.79
N GLY A 26 30.21 -23.15 7.97
CA GLY A 26 31.43 -23.07 7.14
C GLY A 26 31.25 -23.30 5.63
N THR A 27 30.01 -23.51 5.16
CA THR A 27 29.69 -23.59 3.72
C THR A 27 29.90 -22.22 3.04
N THR A 28 30.61 -22.17 1.92
CA THR A 28 30.74 -20.93 1.13
C THR A 28 29.42 -20.59 0.44
N ALA A 29 29.20 -19.30 0.12
CA ALA A 29 28.00 -18.87 -0.60
C ALA A 29 27.80 -19.63 -1.92
N GLU A 30 28.87 -19.85 -2.70
CA GLU A 30 28.84 -20.62 -3.95
C GLU A 30 28.41 -22.08 -3.74
N ALA A 31 28.90 -22.72 -2.67
CA ALA A 31 28.52 -24.10 -2.34
C ALA A 31 27.05 -24.19 -1.89
N ALA A 32 26.55 -23.19 -1.16
CA ALA A 32 25.15 -23.10 -0.77
C ALA A 32 24.23 -22.88 -1.99
N GLU A 33 24.63 -21.99 -2.92
CA GLU A 33 23.92 -21.75 -4.18
C GLU A 33 23.81 -23.03 -5.02
N GLU A 34 24.91 -23.75 -5.20
CA GLU A 34 24.96 -25.00 -5.98
C GLU A 34 24.16 -26.13 -5.31
N ALA A 35 24.26 -26.27 -3.99
CA ALA A 35 23.49 -27.26 -3.24
C ALA A 35 21.98 -27.02 -3.39
N LEU A 36 21.54 -25.75 -3.31
CA LEU A 36 20.14 -25.40 -3.45
C LEU A 36 19.65 -25.59 -4.90
N TYR A 37 20.47 -25.25 -5.90
CA TYR A 37 20.19 -25.59 -7.30
C TYR A 37 20.03 -27.10 -7.48
N ALA A 38 20.97 -27.91 -6.99
CA ALA A 38 20.94 -29.36 -7.11
C ALA A 38 19.69 -29.96 -6.45
N ALA A 39 19.25 -29.40 -5.32
CA ALA A 39 18.01 -29.80 -4.66
C ALA A 39 16.78 -29.54 -5.53
N VAL A 40 16.67 -28.35 -6.13
CA VAL A 40 15.57 -28.00 -7.05
C VAL A 40 15.62 -28.85 -8.32
N ALA A 41 16.79 -29.01 -8.93
CA ALA A 41 16.98 -29.85 -10.12
C ALA A 41 16.60 -31.31 -9.85
N SER A 42 17.03 -31.88 -8.72
CA SER A 42 16.66 -33.24 -8.30
C SER A 42 15.16 -33.40 -8.01
N ALA A 43 14.49 -32.35 -7.55
CA ALA A 43 13.03 -32.35 -7.46
C ALA A 43 12.38 -32.32 -8.85
N ALA A 44 12.89 -31.48 -9.76
CA ALA A 44 12.39 -31.31 -11.12
C ALA A 44 12.54 -32.58 -11.97
N THR A 45 13.62 -33.37 -11.80
CA THR A 45 13.76 -34.65 -12.53
C THR A 45 12.71 -35.69 -12.14
N ARG A 46 12.07 -35.57 -10.97
CA ARG A 46 11.05 -36.50 -10.48
C ARG A 46 9.63 -36.07 -10.84
N ARG A 47 9.36 -34.76 -10.87
CA ARG A 47 8.05 -34.18 -11.17
C ARG A 47 8.18 -32.69 -11.50
N PRO A 48 7.22 -32.08 -12.22
CA PRO A 48 7.21 -30.63 -12.42
C PRO A 48 7.26 -29.85 -11.09
N VAL A 49 8.08 -28.79 -11.05
CA VAL A 49 8.29 -27.94 -9.87
C VAL A 49 7.85 -26.51 -10.17
N LEU A 50 7.13 -25.89 -9.22
CA LEU A 50 6.87 -24.46 -9.18
C LEU A 50 7.70 -23.84 -8.05
N VAL A 51 8.54 -22.86 -8.38
CA VAL A 51 9.16 -21.96 -7.41
C VAL A 51 8.37 -20.65 -7.45
N ALA A 52 7.61 -20.40 -6.38
CA ALA A 52 6.84 -19.17 -6.22
C ALA A 52 7.53 -18.26 -5.21
N VAL A 53 7.90 -17.05 -5.62
CA VAL A 53 8.50 -16.02 -4.76
C VAL A 53 7.54 -14.84 -4.69
N ASP A 54 7.06 -14.57 -3.48
CA ASP A 54 6.20 -13.42 -3.23
C ASP A 54 7.05 -12.22 -2.81
N ASP A 55 6.72 -11.03 -3.32
CA ASP A 55 7.38 -9.76 -3.06
C ASP A 55 8.90 -9.77 -3.27
N LEU A 56 9.29 -10.03 -4.52
CA LEU A 56 10.69 -10.17 -4.93
C LEU A 56 11.56 -8.95 -4.57
N GLN A 57 10.98 -7.74 -4.47
CA GLN A 57 11.68 -6.52 -4.07
C GLN A 57 12.28 -6.57 -2.64
N HIS A 58 11.80 -7.47 -1.79
CA HIS A 58 12.31 -7.65 -0.42
C HIS A 58 13.39 -8.72 -0.31
N ALA A 59 13.71 -9.41 -1.40
CA ALA A 59 14.76 -10.40 -1.43
C ALA A 59 16.13 -9.73 -1.31
N ASP A 60 17.02 -10.34 -0.53
CA ASP A 60 18.42 -9.92 -0.45
C ASP A 60 19.19 -10.21 -1.76
N ALA A 61 20.32 -9.55 -1.94
CA ALA A 61 21.15 -9.73 -3.13
C ALA A 61 21.57 -11.21 -3.37
N PRO A 62 21.97 -12.01 -2.35
CA PRO A 62 22.22 -13.44 -2.50
C PRO A 62 21.02 -14.23 -3.06
N SER A 63 19.81 -14.01 -2.54
CA SER A 63 18.60 -14.68 -3.02
C SER A 63 18.30 -14.34 -4.48
N LEU A 64 18.46 -13.07 -4.85
CA LEU A 64 18.27 -12.60 -6.24
C LEU A 64 19.31 -13.23 -7.19
N ARG A 65 20.58 -13.28 -6.78
CA ARG A 65 21.65 -13.92 -7.57
C ARG A 65 21.40 -15.41 -7.77
N TRP A 66 21.01 -16.12 -6.70
CA TRP A 66 20.68 -17.53 -6.77
C TRP A 66 19.47 -17.79 -7.68
N LEU A 67 18.42 -16.96 -7.61
CA LEU A 67 17.27 -17.13 -8.50
C LEU A 67 17.68 -16.94 -9.96
N GLY A 68 18.55 -15.98 -10.24
CA GLY A 68 19.14 -15.80 -11.57
C GLY A 68 20.02 -16.99 -11.98
N TYR A 69 20.77 -17.58 -11.05
CA TYR A 69 21.56 -18.78 -11.26
C TYR A 69 20.68 -19.98 -11.65
N LEU A 70 19.58 -20.19 -10.92
CA LEU A 70 18.58 -21.22 -11.17
C LEU A 70 17.94 -21.06 -12.55
N ILE A 71 17.43 -19.87 -12.88
CA ILE A 71 16.72 -19.61 -14.15
C ILE A 71 17.63 -19.87 -15.35
N ARG A 72 18.89 -19.43 -15.30
CA ARG A 72 19.87 -19.66 -16.39
C ARG A 72 20.22 -21.12 -16.63
N ARG A 73 19.90 -22.02 -15.71
CA ARG A 73 20.20 -23.46 -15.77
C ARG A 73 18.93 -24.32 -15.85
N ALA A 74 17.77 -23.69 -16.01
CA ALA A 74 16.47 -24.35 -15.96
C ALA A 74 15.97 -24.85 -17.31
N ASP A 75 16.67 -24.58 -18.41
CA ASP A 75 16.16 -24.80 -19.79
C ASP A 75 15.64 -26.22 -20.05
N ASP A 76 16.26 -27.25 -19.45
CA ASP A 76 15.89 -28.66 -19.62
C ASP A 76 15.10 -29.24 -18.42
N LEU A 77 14.74 -28.41 -17.45
CA LEU A 77 14.01 -28.85 -16.25
C LEU A 77 12.51 -28.55 -16.40
N PRO A 78 11.61 -29.43 -15.92
CA PRO A 78 10.19 -29.11 -15.82
C PRO A 78 9.95 -28.16 -14.63
N LEU A 79 10.51 -26.96 -14.71
CA LEU A 79 10.53 -25.94 -13.69
C LEU A 79 9.77 -24.70 -14.18
N THR A 80 8.88 -24.17 -13.34
CA THR A 80 8.27 -22.84 -13.51
C THR A 80 8.70 -21.97 -12.35
N VAL A 81 9.15 -20.75 -12.66
CA VAL A 81 9.42 -19.71 -11.67
C VAL A 81 8.33 -18.65 -11.81
N LEU A 82 7.59 -18.41 -10.73
CA LEU A 82 6.60 -17.34 -10.64
C LEU A 82 7.05 -16.37 -9.56
N VAL A 83 7.11 -15.09 -9.89
CA VAL A 83 7.47 -14.03 -8.95
C VAL A 83 6.39 -12.97 -8.93
N THR A 84 6.16 -12.35 -7.77
CA THR A 84 5.41 -11.11 -7.67
C THR A 84 6.37 -9.96 -7.36
N LEU A 85 6.06 -8.78 -7.88
CA LEU A 85 6.82 -7.56 -7.65
C LEU A 85 5.85 -6.44 -7.32
N GLY A 86 6.05 -5.81 -6.16
CA GLY A 86 5.26 -4.66 -5.72
C GLY A 86 5.86 -3.32 -6.17
N PRO A 87 5.05 -2.24 -6.16
CA PRO A 87 5.54 -0.89 -6.44
C PRO A 87 6.42 -0.34 -5.29
N GLY A 88 7.48 0.38 -5.63
CA GLY A 88 8.27 1.20 -4.70
C GLY A 88 9.78 1.03 -4.80
N GLU A 89 10.52 1.53 -3.81
CA GLU A 89 11.99 1.47 -3.79
C GLU A 89 12.49 0.04 -3.60
N VAL A 90 13.57 -0.28 -4.30
CA VAL A 90 14.21 -1.60 -4.30
C VAL A 90 15.62 -1.45 -3.76
N ALA A 91 15.97 -2.18 -2.71
CA ALA A 91 17.29 -2.11 -2.08
C ALA A 91 18.43 -2.63 -2.96
N HIS A 92 18.14 -3.60 -3.83
CA HIS A 92 19.10 -4.28 -4.72
C HIS A 92 18.68 -4.14 -6.19
N GLU A 93 18.61 -2.90 -6.66
CA GLU A 93 18.08 -2.55 -7.99
C GLU A 93 18.83 -3.25 -9.12
N ASP A 94 20.16 -3.33 -9.07
CA ASP A 94 20.99 -3.95 -10.11
C ASP A 94 20.74 -5.47 -10.21
N GLU A 95 20.75 -6.19 -9.08
CA GLU A 95 20.46 -7.63 -9.05
C GLU A 95 19.02 -7.93 -9.48
N LEU A 96 18.06 -7.12 -9.01
CA LEU A 96 16.67 -7.28 -9.41
C LEU A 96 16.52 -7.03 -10.92
N ALA A 97 17.10 -5.95 -11.45
CA ALA A 97 17.05 -5.64 -12.87
C ALA A 97 17.70 -6.75 -13.73
N ALA A 98 18.82 -7.32 -13.27
CA ALA A 98 19.45 -8.47 -13.92
C ALA A 98 18.53 -9.71 -13.93
N LEU A 99 17.83 -9.97 -12.83
CA LEU A 99 16.88 -11.07 -12.70
C LEU A 99 15.64 -10.88 -13.57
N LEU A 100 15.05 -9.67 -13.59
CA LEU A 100 13.87 -9.35 -14.40
C LEU A 100 14.13 -9.53 -15.90
N ARG A 101 15.36 -9.26 -16.38
CA ARG A 101 15.76 -9.52 -17.78
C ARG A 101 15.72 -11.01 -18.16
N LEU A 102 15.77 -11.91 -17.18
CA LEU A 102 15.68 -13.37 -17.39
C LEU A 102 14.23 -13.87 -17.40
N LEU A 103 13.26 -13.03 -17.03
CA LEU A 103 11.83 -13.38 -16.97
C LEU A 103 11.13 -12.86 -18.23
N PRO A 104 10.88 -13.72 -19.24
CA PRO A 104 10.39 -13.27 -20.54
C PRO A 104 8.91 -12.85 -20.54
N ARG A 105 8.18 -13.13 -19.45
CA ARG A 105 6.76 -12.81 -19.30
C ARG A 105 6.57 -11.96 -18.06
N GLN A 106 6.10 -10.75 -18.28
CA GLN A 106 5.73 -9.81 -17.23
C GLN A 106 4.28 -9.38 -17.49
N GLN A 107 3.49 -9.31 -16.43
CA GLN A 107 2.09 -8.91 -16.50
C GLN A 107 1.81 -7.94 -15.37
N ASP A 108 1.52 -6.69 -15.73
CA ASP A 108 1.08 -5.71 -14.75
C ASP A 108 -0.33 -6.03 -14.28
N LEU A 109 -0.51 -6.06 -12.96
CA LEU A 109 -1.82 -6.23 -12.34
C LEU A 109 -2.48 -4.86 -12.20
N LEU A 110 -3.44 -4.59 -13.08
CA LEU A 110 -4.25 -3.37 -13.03
C LEU A 110 -5.40 -3.53 -12.03
N PRO A 111 -5.97 -2.41 -11.54
CA PRO A 111 -7.22 -2.44 -10.80
C PRO A 111 -8.32 -3.17 -11.59
N LEU A 112 -9.27 -3.76 -10.87
CA LEU A 112 -10.33 -4.57 -11.48
C LEU A 112 -11.12 -3.76 -12.52
N ASP A 113 -11.26 -4.35 -13.70
CA ASP A 113 -12.10 -3.82 -14.77
C ASP A 113 -13.60 -3.92 -14.41
N GLU A 114 -14.42 -3.22 -15.19
CA GLU A 114 -15.86 -3.13 -14.95
C GLU A 114 -16.56 -4.49 -14.98
N ASP A 115 -16.17 -5.37 -15.90
CA ASP A 115 -16.78 -6.70 -16.03
C ASP A 115 -16.39 -7.62 -14.87
N THR A 116 -15.15 -7.54 -14.39
CA THR A 116 -14.70 -8.30 -13.24
C THR A 116 -15.35 -7.81 -11.96
N VAL A 117 -15.46 -6.49 -11.78
CA VAL A 117 -16.25 -5.92 -10.66
C VAL A 117 -17.69 -6.39 -10.74
N HIS A 118 -18.34 -6.32 -11.91
CA HIS A 118 -19.72 -6.76 -12.08
C HIS A 118 -19.92 -8.24 -11.70
N ARG A 119 -19.03 -9.14 -12.12
CA ARG A 119 -19.08 -10.56 -11.73
C ARG A 119 -18.99 -10.75 -10.22
N LEU A 120 -18.11 -9.99 -9.54
CA LEU A 120 -17.96 -10.06 -8.09
C LEU A 120 -19.17 -9.50 -7.34
N VAL A 121 -19.70 -8.37 -7.81
CA VAL A 121 -20.92 -7.74 -7.26
C VAL A 121 -22.12 -8.67 -7.41
N LEU A 122 -22.28 -9.29 -8.59
CA LEU A 122 -23.34 -10.29 -8.84
C LEU A 122 -23.23 -11.50 -7.92
N GLY A 123 -22.01 -12.03 -7.73
CA GLY A 123 -21.78 -13.14 -6.80
C GLY A 123 -22.11 -12.80 -5.35
N ALA A 124 -21.91 -11.55 -4.93
CA ALA A 124 -22.13 -11.12 -3.55
C ALA A 124 -23.57 -10.67 -3.26
N LEU A 125 -24.22 -9.98 -4.21
CA LEU A 125 -25.51 -9.31 -4.00
C LEU A 125 -26.68 -9.93 -4.78
N GLY A 126 -26.43 -10.88 -5.68
CA GLY A 126 -27.45 -11.56 -6.46
C GLY A 126 -28.25 -10.60 -7.34
N GLU A 127 -29.58 -10.71 -7.34
CA GLU A 127 -30.51 -9.91 -8.16
C GLU A 127 -30.40 -8.39 -7.94
N ARG A 128 -29.73 -7.95 -6.86
CA ARG A 128 -29.47 -6.53 -6.57
C ARG A 128 -28.31 -5.95 -7.38
N ALA A 129 -27.54 -6.78 -8.09
CA ALA A 129 -26.32 -6.40 -8.79
C ALA A 129 -26.57 -5.94 -10.23
N ASP A 130 -27.15 -4.76 -10.41
CA ASP A 130 -27.18 -4.14 -11.73
C ASP A 130 -25.82 -3.48 -12.11
N ARG A 131 -25.75 -2.95 -13.34
CA ARG A 131 -24.54 -2.29 -13.85
C ARG A 131 -24.24 -0.97 -13.15
N ALA A 132 -25.26 -0.25 -12.67
CA ALA A 132 -25.06 1.00 -11.92
C ALA A 132 -24.44 0.70 -10.55
N VAL A 133 -24.88 -0.35 -9.85
CA VAL A 133 -24.26 -0.81 -8.58
C VAL A 133 -22.80 -1.14 -8.79
N SER A 134 -22.52 -1.87 -9.88
CA SER A 134 -21.17 -2.31 -10.21
C SER A 134 -20.25 -1.11 -10.50
N ALA A 135 -20.76 -0.11 -11.24
CA ALA A 135 -20.06 1.14 -11.49
C ALA A 135 -19.82 1.93 -10.20
N ALA A 136 -20.81 2.08 -9.33
CA ALA A 136 -20.68 2.76 -8.05
C ALA A 136 -19.64 2.09 -7.14
N CYS A 137 -19.66 0.76 -7.04
CA CYS A 137 -18.67 -0.02 -6.29
C CYS A 137 -17.26 0.17 -6.87
N ARG A 138 -17.12 0.14 -8.20
CA ARG A 138 -15.83 0.36 -8.86
C ARG A 138 -15.31 1.77 -8.62
N THR A 139 -16.15 2.80 -8.74
CA THR A 139 -15.77 4.20 -8.50
C THR A 139 -15.33 4.40 -7.05
N ALA A 140 -16.11 3.89 -6.09
CA ALA A 140 -15.79 4.02 -4.67
C ALA A 140 -14.44 3.37 -4.32
N THR A 141 -14.17 2.20 -4.89
CA THR A 141 -12.99 1.38 -4.55
C THR A 141 -11.81 1.58 -5.49
N ALA A 142 -11.97 2.38 -6.55
CA ALA A 142 -11.08 2.46 -7.70
C ALA A 142 -10.71 1.09 -8.31
N GLY A 143 -11.57 0.09 -8.17
CA GLY A 143 -11.31 -1.30 -8.59
C GLY A 143 -10.30 -2.05 -7.71
N ASN A 144 -9.97 -1.56 -6.52
CA ASN A 144 -9.12 -2.26 -5.58
C ASN A 144 -9.85 -3.52 -5.03
N PRO A 145 -9.33 -4.75 -5.24
CA PRO A 145 -10.00 -5.98 -4.81
C PRO A 145 -10.27 -6.06 -3.30
N LEU A 146 -9.34 -5.56 -2.49
CA LEU A 146 -9.37 -5.60 -1.03
C LEU A 146 -10.51 -4.73 -0.49
N LEU A 147 -10.63 -3.51 -1.00
CA LEU A 147 -11.70 -2.58 -0.64
C LEU A 147 -13.04 -3.01 -1.22
N LEU A 148 -13.07 -3.55 -2.44
CA LEU A 148 -14.29 -4.09 -3.04
C LEU A 148 -14.87 -5.22 -2.20
N GLN A 149 -14.03 -6.16 -1.76
CA GLN A 149 -14.48 -7.23 -0.88
C GLN A 149 -15.00 -6.70 0.47
N ALA A 150 -14.33 -5.71 1.06
CA ALA A 150 -14.81 -5.07 2.28
C ALA A 150 -16.18 -4.41 2.07
N LEU A 151 -16.34 -3.66 0.98
CA LEU A 151 -17.61 -3.00 0.62
C LEU A 151 -18.73 -4.01 0.39
N LEU A 152 -18.48 -5.06 -0.38
CA LEU A 152 -19.48 -6.09 -0.69
C LEU A 152 -19.94 -6.85 0.57
N ARG A 153 -19.01 -7.16 1.50
CA ARG A 153 -19.38 -7.75 2.80
C ARG A 153 -20.29 -6.84 3.61
N THR A 154 -20.01 -5.54 3.61
CA THR A 154 -20.83 -4.54 4.30
C THR A 154 -22.20 -4.37 3.65
N LEU A 155 -22.26 -4.26 2.32
CA LEU A 155 -23.53 -4.14 1.58
C LEU A 155 -24.40 -5.40 1.72
N ALA A 156 -23.80 -6.59 1.85
CA ALA A 156 -24.55 -7.82 2.05
C ALA A 156 -25.28 -7.86 3.40
N THR A 157 -24.76 -7.20 4.44
CA THR A 157 -25.34 -7.16 5.79
C THR A 157 -26.12 -5.89 6.08
N THR A 158 -26.00 -4.86 5.24
CA THR A 158 -26.69 -3.58 5.40
C THR A 158 -28.04 -3.62 4.66
N PRO A 159 -29.18 -3.49 5.36
CA PRO A 159 -30.47 -3.37 4.68
C PRO A 159 -30.56 -2.07 3.89
N ALA A 160 -31.23 -2.10 2.73
CA ALA A 160 -31.50 -0.89 1.96
C ALA A 160 -32.24 0.14 2.83
N ARG A 161 -31.76 1.39 2.84
CA ARG A 161 -32.35 2.41 3.69
C ARG A 161 -33.58 3.02 3.01
N PRO A 162 -34.63 3.39 3.77
CA PRO A 162 -35.76 4.13 3.22
C PRO A 162 -35.29 5.46 2.63
N GLY A 163 -35.53 5.69 1.33
CA GLY A 163 -35.14 6.91 0.63
C GLY A 163 -33.82 6.85 -0.15
N GLU A 164 -33.14 5.69 -0.19
CA GLU A 164 -32.09 5.45 -1.19
C GLU A 164 -32.76 5.26 -2.55
N GLU A 165 -32.69 6.28 -3.41
CA GLU A 165 -33.25 6.23 -4.76
C GLU A 165 -32.26 5.61 -5.75
N SER A 166 -30.97 5.56 -5.38
CA SER A 166 -29.89 4.95 -6.18
C SER A 166 -28.84 4.19 -5.34
N TRP A 167 -28.11 3.30 -6.01
CA TRP A 167 -26.99 2.59 -5.40
C TRP A 167 -25.76 3.48 -5.18
N GLU A 168 -25.63 4.61 -5.86
CA GLU A 168 -24.57 5.60 -5.58
C GLU A 168 -24.77 6.24 -4.20
N GLU A 169 -26.02 6.56 -3.86
CA GLU A 169 -26.41 7.05 -2.55
C GLU A 169 -26.23 5.97 -1.48
N ALA A 170 -26.61 4.72 -1.77
CA ALA A 170 -26.39 3.61 -0.85
C ALA A 170 -24.88 3.40 -0.58
N VAL A 171 -24.04 3.33 -1.62
CA VAL A 171 -22.57 3.13 -1.48
C VAL A 171 -21.94 4.29 -0.70
N THR A 172 -22.35 5.52 -0.96
CA THR A 172 -21.89 6.71 -0.23
C THR A 172 -22.42 6.73 1.21
N GLY A 173 -23.66 6.29 1.41
CA GLY A 173 -24.33 6.15 2.70
C GLY A 173 -23.77 5.02 3.58
N THR A 174 -23.09 4.05 2.95
CA THR A 174 -22.44 2.89 3.59
C THR A 174 -21.03 3.22 4.13
N VAL A 175 -20.53 4.45 3.91
CA VAL A 175 -19.23 4.89 4.43
C VAL A 175 -19.14 4.66 5.95
N HIS A 176 -20.22 4.89 6.71
CA HIS A 176 -20.19 4.67 8.14
C HIS A 176 -20.09 3.19 8.53
N GLU A 177 -20.75 2.30 7.78
CA GLU A 177 -20.77 0.87 8.00
C GLU A 177 -19.47 0.18 7.56
N ILE A 178 -18.77 0.69 6.55
CA ILE A 178 -17.51 0.09 6.10
C ILE A 178 -16.31 0.45 6.99
N ARG A 179 -16.42 1.52 7.80
CA ARG A 179 -15.35 2.01 8.69
C ARG A 179 -14.67 0.92 9.52
N PRO A 180 -15.39 0.01 10.21
CA PRO A 180 -14.75 -1.03 11.00
C PRO A 180 -13.93 -2.00 10.13
N ALA A 181 -14.39 -2.28 8.91
CA ALA A 181 -13.67 -3.14 7.97
C ALA A 181 -12.40 -2.48 7.44
N VAL A 182 -12.46 -1.18 7.11
CA VAL A 182 -11.28 -0.40 6.69
C VAL A 182 -10.27 -0.29 7.83
N ARG A 183 -10.72 -0.04 9.06
CA ARG A 183 -9.83 0.00 10.23
C ARG A 183 -9.21 -1.35 10.56
N ALA A 184 -9.98 -2.44 10.49
CA ALA A 184 -9.44 -3.78 10.68
C ALA A 184 -8.34 -4.06 9.63
N LEU A 185 -8.60 -3.69 8.38
CA LEU A 185 -7.64 -3.85 7.31
C LEU A 185 -6.34 -3.05 7.54
N LEU A 186 -6.45 -1.78 7.93
CA LEU A 186 -5.29 -0.95 8.23
C LEU A 186 -4.57 -1.43 9.49
N GLY A 187 -5.31 -1.90 10.50
CA GLY A 187 -4.77 -2.46 11.74
C GLY A 187 -3.98 -3.74 11.50
N ASP A 188 -4.41 -4.60 10.58
CA ASP A 188 -3.64 -5.79 10.14
C ASP A 188 -2.33 -5.38 9.44
N LEU A 189 -2.30 -4.19 8.83
CA LEU A 189 -1.09 -3.55 8.31
C LEU A 189 -0.31 -2.76 9.38
N GLY A 190 -0.76 -2.73 10.63
CA GLY A 190 -0.04 -2.15 11.75
C GLY A 190 -0.35 -0.67 12.03
N ALA A 191 -0.11 -0.27 13.28
CA ALA A 191 -0.53 1.03 13.82
C ALA A 191 0.06 2.24 13.07
N GLU A 192 1.31 2.14 12.58
CA GLU A 192 1.93 3.22 11.81
C GLU A 192 1.24 3.41 10.45
N VAL A 193 0.77 2.33 9.82
CA VAL A 193 0.00 2.39 8.56
C VAL A 193 -1.36 3.04 8.78
N GLU A 194 -2.06 2.69 9.87
CA GLU A 194 -3.31 3.35 10.26
C GLU A 194 -3.08 4.85 10.49
N ALA A 195 -2.02 5.24 11.21
CA ALA A 195 -1.68 6.64 11.46
C ALA A 195 -1.40 7.42 10.16
N THR A 196 -0.65 6.82 9.23
CA THR A 196 -0.35 7.41 7.90
C THR A 196 -1.61 7.55 7.05
N ALA A 197 -2.48 6.53 7.01
CA ALA A 197 -3.74 6.57 6.27
C ALA A 197 -4.70 7.64 6.83
N THR A 198 -4.81 7.73 8.16
CA THR A 198 -5.56 8.78 8.85
C THR A 198 -5.00 10.18 8.53
N ALA A 199 -3.68 10.37 8.55
CA ALA A 199 -3.05 11.65 8.22
C ALA A 199 -3.35 12.06 6.76
N LEU A 200 -3.20 11.13 5.80
CA LEU A 200 -3.55 11.35 4.39
C LEU A 200 -5.02 11.76 4.23
N ALA A 201 -5.94 11.05 4.87
CA ALA A 201 -7.37 11.35 4.78
C ALA A 201 -7.75 12.70 5.39
N VAL A 202 -7.06 13.14 6.45
CA VAL A 202 -7.29 14.46 7.06
C VAL A 202 -6.66 15.57 6.23
N LEU A 203 -5.45 15.38 5.72
CA LEU A 203 -4.80 16.37 4.87
C LEU A 203 -5.57 16.55 3.55
N GLY A 204 -6.10 15.45 3.00
CA GLY A 204 -6.83 15.42 1.74
C GLY A 204 -5.95 15.68 0.52
N GLY A 205 -6.39 15.24 -0.66
CA GLY A 205 -5.67 15.47 -1.90
C GLY A 205 -4.26 14.86 -1.95
N ALA A 206 -3.41 15.40 -2.82
CA ALA A 206 -2.01 14.97 -2.96
C ALA A 206 -1.09 15.79 -2.05
N GLN A 207 -0.30 15.11 -1.25
CA GLN A 207 0.54 15.70 -0.20
C GLN A 207 1.98 15.18 -0.29
N SER A 208 2.95 15.93 0.21
CA SER A 208 4.31 15.40 0.32
C SER A 208 4.36 14.28 1.36
N ALA A 209 5.19 13.26 1.12
CA ALA A 209 5.39 12.18 2.09
C ALA A 209 5.86 12.72 3.45
N GLU A 210 6.65 13.79 3.45
CA GLU A 210 7.13 14.46 4.67
C GLU A 210 6.00 15.14 5.45
N LEU A 211 5.05 15.82 4.79
CA LEU A 211 3.91 16.43 5.48
C LEU A 211 3.04 15.35 6.15
N VAL A 212 2.81 14.25 5.42
CA VAL A 212 2.07 13.10 5.93
C VAL A 212 2.77 12.50 7.15
N ALA A 213 4.09 12.27 7.06
CA ALA A 213 4.91 11.72 8.13
C ALA A 213 4.79 12.52 9.43
N GLN A 214 5.07 13.82 9.34
CA GLN A 214 5.09 14.72 10.49
C GLN A 214 3.67 14.91 11.06
N THR A 215 2.66 14.93 10.19
CA THR A 215 1.25 14.99 10.61
C THR A 215 0.85 13.72 11.36
N ALA A 216 1.25 12.54 10.88
CA ALA A 216 1.04 11.26 11.54
C ALA A 216 1.84 11.13 12.85
N GLY A 217 2.90 11.92 13.04
CA GLY A 217 3.82 11.83 14.17
C GLY A 217 4.86 10.72 14.02
N LEU A 218 5.20 10.38 12.78
CA LEU A 218 6.19 9.37 12.43
C LEU A 218 7.51 10.03 12.00
N SER A 219 8.61 9.28 12.11
CA SER A 219 9.87 9.69 11.47
C SER A 219 9.73 9.59 9.94
N ALA A 220 10.52 10.36 9.20
CA ALA A 220 10.51 10.30 7.73
C ALA A 220 10.74 8.88 7.18
N PRO A 221 11.69 8.07 7.70
CA PRO A 221 11.85 6.68 7.26
C PRO A 221 10.64 5.79 7.55
N ALA A 222 10.02 5.91 8.73
CA ALA A 222 8.83 5.12 9.07
C ALA A 222 7.63 5.51 8.19
N ALA A 223 7.48 6.80 7.88
CA ALA A 223 6.44 7.26 6.98
C ALA A 223 6.64 6.77 5.54
N GLN A 224 7.88 6.77 5.04
CA GLN A 224 8.18 6.20 3.73
C GLN A 224 7.86 4.70 3.66
N ASP A 225 8.23 3.94 4.69
CA ASP A 225 7.88 2.52 4.78
C ASP A 225 6.35 2.32 4.79
N THR A 226 5.62 3.08 5.61
CA THR A 226 4.15 2.98 5.65
C THR A 226 3.47 3.38 4.35
N VAL A 227 3.95 4.42 3.66
CA VAL A 227 3.48 4.82 2.32
C VAL A 227 3.75 3.71 1.31
N HIS A 228 4.95 3.11 1.34
CA HIS A 228 5.29 1.98 0.48
C HIS A 228 4.34 0.79 0.72
N ARG A 229 4.11 0.44 1.99
CA ARG A 229 3.21 -0.63 2.39
C ARG A 229 1.77 -0.37 1.95
N LEU A 230 1.27 0.87 2.07
CA LEU A 230 -0.04 1.29 1.57
C LEU A 230 -0.13 1.26 0.04
N THR A 231 0.95 1.62 -0.65
CA THR A 231 1.03 1.59 -2.12
C THR A 231 1.00 0.15 -2.62
N ARG A 232 1.69 -0.77 -1.94
CA ARG A 232 1.71 -2.20 -2.27
C ARG A 232 0.32 -2.84 -2.23
N VAL A 233 -0.53 -2.45 -1.29
CA VAL A 233 -1.93 -2.92 -1.21
C VAL A 233 -2.90 -2.06 -2.04
N GLY A 234 -2.40 -1.10 -2.82
CA GLY A 234 -3.18 -0.23 -3.70
C GLY A 234 -4.10 0.74 -2.95
N LEU A 235 -3.77 1.10 -1.70
CA LEU A 235 -4.53 2.05 -0.89
C LEU A 235 -3.99 3.48 -1.03
N VAL A 236 -2.72 3.64 -1.42
CA VAL A 236 -2.07 4.92 -1.71
C VAL A 236 -1.47 4.88 -3.11
N VAL A 237 -1.46 6.02 -3.78
CA VAL A 237 -0.77 6.21 -5.06
C VAL A 237 0.18 7.40 -4.97
N GLY A 238 1.37 7.23 -5.55
CA GLY A 238 2.29 8.32 -5.83
C GLY A 238 1.86 9.10 -7.08
N THR A 239 2.39 10.30 -7.21
CA THR A 239 2.29 11.16 -8.39
C THR A 239 3.69 11.38 -8.97
N ASP A 240 3.77 11.76 -10.24
CA ASP A 240 5.04 12.04 -10.92
C ASP A 240 5.82 13.19 -10.25
N THR A 241 5.15 14.02 -9.46
CA THR A 241 5.74 15.12 -8.68
C THR A 241 6.21 14.71 -7.29
N GLY A 242 6.19 13.41 -6.96
CA GLY A 242 6.62 12.90 -5.64
C GLY A 242 5.61 13.13 -4.51
N LEU A 243 4.38 13.56 -4.84
CA LEU A 243 3.27 13.65 -3.88
C LEU A 243 2.54 12.31 -3.77
N VAL A 244 1.91 12.06 -2.64
CA VAL A 244 1.13 10.86 -2.33
C VAL A 244 -0.31 11.23 -2.01
N ARG A 245 -1.26 10.38 -2.40
CA ARG A 245 -2.68 10.52 -2.09
C ARG A 245 -3.34 9.17 -1.88
N THR A 246 -4.52 9.19 -1.26
CA THR A 246 -5.41 8.01 -1.22
C THR A 246 -5.73 7.54 -2.64
N ALA A 247 -5.70 6.22 -2.85
CA ALA A 247 -5.95 5.62 -4.16
C ALA A 247 -7.42 5.73 -4.59
N CYS A 248 -8.34 5.77 -3.62
CA CYS A 248 -9.78 5.81 -3.90
C CYS A 248 -10.55 6.69 -2.89
N PRO A 249 -11.72 7.22 -3.30
CA PRO A 249 -12.56 8.05 -2.44
C PRO A 249 -13.09 7.34 -1.19
N LEU A 250 -13.38 6.02 -1.28
CA LEU A 250 -13.94 5.26 -0.16
C LEU A 250 -12.99 5.19 1.03
N LEU A 251 -11.69 5.03 0.77
CA LEU A 251 -10.67 5.02 1.82
C LEU A 251 -10.61 6.37 2.53
N GLU A 252 -10.55 7.46 1.75
CA GLU A 252 -10.52 8.82 2.29
C GLU A 252 -11.77 9.12 3.14
N ALA A 253 -12.96 8.80 2.63
CA ALA A 253 -14.21 9.01 3.33
C ALA A 253 -14.33 8.17 4.62
N ALA A 254 -13.95 6.89 4.56
CA ALA A 254 -14.00 5.99 5.70
C ALA A 254 -13.03 6.45 6.81
N GLU A 255 -11.79 6.77 6.44
CA GLU A 255 -10.79 7.25 7.39
C GLU A 255 -11.18 8.61 7.98
N ALA A 256 -11.59 9.58 7.15
CA ALA A 256 -12.02 10.89 7.63
C ALA A 256 -13.22 10.81 8.60
N ALA A 257 -14.13 9.85 8.41
CA ALA A 257 -15.24 9.59 9.31
C ALA A 257 -14.84 8.83 10.59
N CYS A 258 -13.67 8.17 10.61
CA CYS A 258 -13.11 7.51 11.80
C CYS A 258 -12.47 8.49 12.78
N VAL A 259 -11.95 9.61 12.29
CA VAL A 259 -11.23 10.56 13.13
C VAL A 259 -12.20 11.36 14.00
N ALA A 260 -12.01 11.30 15.32
CA ALA A 260 -12.76 12.13 16.25
C ALA A 260 -12.59 13.62 15.91
N PRO A 261 -13.63 14.47 16.03
CA PRO A 261 -13.55 15.87 15.64
C PRO A 261 -12.40 16.64 16.30
N SER A 262 -12.09 16.36 17.57
CA SER A 262 -10.94 16.93 18.28
C SER A 262 -9.61 16.52 17.65
N ARG A 263 -9.42 15.23 17.37
CA ARG A 263 -8.21 14.72 16.72
C ARG A 263 -8.05 15.29 15.30
N ARG A 264 -9.14 15.44 14.55
CA ARG A 264 -9.10 16.05 13.21
C ARG A 264 -8.63 17.51 13.28
N ARG A 265 -9.15 18.29 14.24
CA ARG A 265 -8.71 19.67 14.46
C ARG A 265 -7.25 19.74 14.91
N GLU A 266 -6.81 18.82 15.75
CA GLU A 266 -5.40 18.70 16.14
C GLU A 266 -4.49 18.45 14.95
N LEU A 267 -4.82 17.48 14.09
CA LEU A 267 -4.04 17.14 12.90
C LEU A 267 -3.97 18.29 11.89
N HIS A 268 -5.08 19.00 11.66
CA HIS A 268 -5.06 20.23 10.86
C HIS A 268 -4.21 21.34 11.50
N GLY A 269 -4.26 21.48 12.82
CA GLY A 269 -3.40 22.43 13.53
C GLY A 269 -1.92 22.12 13.31
N ARG A 270 -1.54 20.84 13.47
CA ARG A 270 -0.18 20.35 13.21
C ARG A 270 0.25 20.59 11.76
N ALA A 271 -0.61 20.29 10.79
CA ALA A 271 -0.33 20.54 9.38
C ALA A 271 -0.11 22.03 9.08
N ALA A 272 -0.93 22.92 9.66
CA ALA A 272 -0.77 24.36 9.52
C ALA A 272 0.56 24.85 10.13
N ASP A 273 0.94 24.34 11.29
CA ASP A 273 2.20 24.66 11.96
C ASP A 273 3.40 24.23 11.09
N LEU A 274 3.39 23.00 10.56
CA LEU A 274 4.43 22.46 9.66
C LEU A 274 4.56 23.26 8.35
N LEU A 275 3.44 23.51 7.67
CA LEU A 275 3.44 24.28 6.43
C LEU A 275 3.94 25.71 6.65
N ARG A 276 3.68 26.29 7.82
CA ARG A 276 4.22 27.60 8.18
C ARG A 276 5.74 27.55 8.37
N GLU A 277 6.25 26.53 9.06
CA GLU A 277 7.70 26.32 9.25
C GLU A 277 8.43 26.15 7.92
N TRP A 278 7.80 25.48 6.95
CA TRP A 278 8.34 25.29 5.60
C TRP A 278 8.08 26.45 4.64
N ALA A 279 7.51 27.56 5.14
CA ALA A 279 7.18 28.74 4.34
C ALA A 279 6.31 28.41 3.11
N ALA A 280 5.37 27.47 3.26
CA ALA A 280 4.42 27.12 2.21
C ALA A 280 3.49 28.31 1.85
N PRO A 281 2.83 28.27 0.67
CA PRO A 281 1.87 29.30 0.27
C PRO A 281 0.78 29.50 1.32
N CYS A 282 0.42 30.76 1.58
CA CYS A 282 -0.54 31.10 2.62
C CYS A 282 -1.92 30.46 2.41
N GLU A 283 -2.33 30.17 1.17
CA GLU A 283 -3.58 29.47 0.87
C GLU A 283 -3.59 28.03 1.39
N GLN A 284 -2.44 27.33 1.32
CA GLN A 284 -2.32 25.97 1.86
C GLN A 284 -2.39 25.98 3.39
N ILE A 285 -1.70 26.94 4.02
CA ILE A 285 -1.74 27.11 5.47
C ILE A 285 -3.16 27.48 5.92
N ALA A 286 -3.80 28.43 5.22
CA ALA A 286 -5.17 28.87 5.49
C ALA A 286 -6.18 27.73 5.38
N ALA A 287 -6.04 26.83 4.40
CA ALA A 287 -6.91 25.69 4.23
C ALA A 287 -6.96 24.79 5.50
N HIS A 288 -5.83 24.63 6.19
CA HIS A 288 -5.78 23.87 7.43
C HIS A 288 -6.17 24.70 8.66
N LEU A 289 -5.82 25.99 8.71
CA LEU A 289 -6.25 26.89 9.80
C LEU A 289 -7.76 26.99 9.93
N LEU A 290 -8.50 27.00 8.81
CA LEU A 290 -9.96 27.02 8.81
C LEU A 290 -10.60 25.75 9.41
N ARG A 291 -9.81 24.68 9.60
CA ARG A 291 -10.28 23.37 10.06
C ARG A 291 -9.64 22.94 11.39
N CYS A 292 -8.83 23.79 12.04
CA CYS A 292 -8.24 23.53 13.35
C CYS A 292 -8.89 24.38 14.46
N ASP A 293 -8.53 24.12 15.71
CA ASP A 293 -8.93 24.99 16.82
C ASP A 293 -8.17 26.34 16.75
N PRO A 294 -8.83 27.47 17.05
CA PRO A 294 -8.19 28.78 17.08
C PRO A 294 -7.13 28.84 18.20
N GLY A 295 -6.15 29.74 18.06
CA GLY A 295 -5.15 29.97 19.11
C GLY A 295 -3.71 30.15 18.62
N ARG A 296 -3.44 29.98 17.33
CA ARG A 296 -2.14 30.36 16.75
C ARG A 296 -2.03 31.88 16.67
N PRO A 297 -1.01 32.52 17.27
CA PRO A 297 -0.88 33.97 17.27
C PRO A 297 -0.65 34.56 15.87
N TRP A 298 -0.17 33.74 14.94
CA TRP A 298 0.13 34.13 13.55
C TRP A 298 -1.00 33.82 12.56
N ALA A 299 -2.07 33.13 12.97
CA ALA A 299 -3.12 32.65 12.05
C ALA A 299 -3.85 33.78 11.33
N ASP A 300 -4.17 34.85 12.04
CA ASP A 300 -4.92 35.99 11.52
C ASP A 300 -4.16 36.72 10.39
N ALA A 301 -2.83 36.86 10.49
CA ALA A 301 -2.02 37.39 9.40
C ALA A 301 -2.10 36.52 8.15
N VAL A 302 -1.89 35.21 8.30
CA VAL A 302 -1.93 34.24 7.19
C VAL A 302 -3.31 34.21 6.51
N LEU A 303 -4.39 34.24 7.29
CA LEU A 303 -5.75 34.25 6.75
C LEU A 303 -6.05 35.53 5.96
N ARG A 304 -5.54 36.69 6.39
CA ARG A 304 -5.66 37.95 5.63
C ARG A 304 -4.87 37.89 4.33
N ASP A 305 -3.64 37.39 4.37
CA ASP A 305 -2.80 37.27 3.17
C ASP A 305 -3.45 36.34 2.14
N ALA A 306 -3.97 35.19 2.59
CA ALA A 306 -4.70 34.25 1.73
C ALA A 306 -5.98 34.85 1.16
N ALA A 307 -6.73 35.63 1.95
CA ALA A 307 -7.93 36.32 1.49
C ALA A 307 -7.61 37.41 0.46
N ALA A 308 -6.51 38.15 0.63
CA ALA A 308 -6.05 39.14 -0.33
C ALA A 308 -5.68 38.49 -1.67
N LEU A 309 -4.89 37.42 -1.66
CA LEU A 309 -4.54 36.67 -2.88
C LEU A 309 -5.76 36.07 -3.58
N ALA A 310 -6.74 35.58 -2.82
CA ALA A 310 -7.97 35.05 -3.39
C ALA A 310 -8.84 36.13 -4.07
N ALA A 311 -8.80 37.37 -3.57
CA ALA A 311 -9.53 38.50 -4.15
C ALA A 311 -8.89 39.04 -5.45
N GLU A 312 -7.62 38.69 -5.72
CA GLU A 312 -6.89 39.08 -6.93
C GLU A 312 -7.06 38.09 -8.10
N ARG A 313 -7.71 36.94 -7.88
CA ARG A 313 -7.98 35.90 -8.90
C ARG A 313 -9.37 36.02 -9.49
#